data_AF-A0A094DP42-F1
#
_entry.id   AF-A0A094DP42-F1
#
_cell.length_a   1.000
_cell.length_b   1.000
_cell.length_c   1.000
_cell.angle_alpha   90.00
_cell.angle_beta   90.00
_cell.angle_gamma   90.00
#
_symmetry.space_group_name_H-M   'P 1'
#
loop_
_entity.id
_entity.type
_entity.pdbx_description
1 polymer ?
#
loop_
_entity_poly.entity_id
_entity_poly.type
_entity_poly.pdbx_seq_one_letter_code
_entity_poly.pdbx_strand_id
1 'polypeptide(L)'
;MGDRSDIDYYGQRINTAGDLSNGAINDPNWNGRADAGFSLDSTKIVYWQALVTSSSCGGVNPLQCPVSTAQGGSNYRIMLAKRTGRKPTKPADIFKIPDTIPWATPFPPGAVVPVENTLAPGNYTLYGKAHGFANVTLTSASVAVRYSNFSDDYRHIINGYENATSYVKPPNYYSVHVDWFSDILQSGAVFGTKKTSPDGFHAEIDALVNIFSANGSLTTTIDGVEYLQPLNYS
;
A
#
# COMPACT_ATOMS: atom_id res chain seq x y z
N MET A 1 -0.65 13.67 -7.22
CA MET A 1 -2.09 13.93 -6.93
C MET A 1 -2.62 12.78 -6.06
N GLY A 2 -3.15 13.08 -4.87
CA GLY A 2 -3.30 12.12 -3.77
C GLY A 2 -4.74 11.72 -3.42
N ASP A 3 -4.86 10.58 -2.73
CA ASP A 3 -6.08 9.91 -2.23
C ASP A 3 -6.87 10.70 -1.16
N ARG A 4 -6.47 11.94 -0.86
CA ARG A 4 -7.14 12.83 0.11
C ARG A 4 -6.95 14.31 -0.24
N SER A 5 -7.45 14.74 -1.40
CA SER A 5 -7.73 16.16 -1.61
C SER A 5 -9.21 16.46 -1.33
N ASP A 6 -9.50 17.60 -0.70
CA ASP A 6 -10.87 18.05 -0.44
C ASP A 6 -11.65 18.37 -1.73
N ILE A 7 -10.97 18.37 -2.88
CA ILE A 7 -11.52 18.72 -4.18
C ILE A 7 -11.81 17.46 -5.03
N ASP A 8 -11.05 16.36 -4.89
CA ASP A 8 -11.22 15.14 -5.69
C ASP A 8 -10.85 13.86 -4.88
N TYR A 9 -11.74 13.40 -3.99
CA TYR A 9 -11.63 12.08 -3.36
C TYR A 9 -12.18 10.99 -4.32
N TYR A 10 -11.33 10.06 -4.74
CA TYR A 10 -11.71 8.94 -5.62
C TYR A 10 -12.25 7.70 -4.87
N GLY A 11 -12.46 7.78 -3.55
CA GLY A 11 -13.07 6.70 -2.78
C GLY A 11 -14.57 6.92 -2.50
N GLN A 12 -15.22 5.91 -1.93
CA GLN A 12 -16.62 6.00 -1.51
C GLN A 12 -16.70 6.43 -0.04
N ARG A 13 -17.10 7.68 0.23
CA ARG A 13 -17.40 8.13 1.60
C ARG A 13 -18.73 7.51 2.07
N ILE A 14 -18.68 6.74 3.16
CA ILE A 14 -19.84 5.95 3.68
C ILE A 14 -20.41 6.47 5.01
N ASN A 15 -19.75 7.45 5.63
CA ASN A 15 -20.10 8.02 6.94
C ASN A 15 -20.60 9.48 6.83
N THR A 16 -21.44 9.81 5.84
CA THR A 16 -21.92 11.20 5.65
C THR A 16 -23.13 11.57 6.49
N ALA A 17 -23.84 10.60 7.05
CA ALA A 17 -24.99 10.86 7.93
C ALA A 17 -24.54 11.35 9.32
N GLY A 18 -25.37 12.13 10.00
CA GLY A 18 -25.12 12.64 11.35
C GLY A 18 -24.71 14.11 11.41
N ASP A 19 -24.42 14.60 12.61
CA ASP A 19 -24.21 16.01 12.95
C ASP A 19 -22.80 16.29 13.49
N LEU A 20 -21.87 15.34 13.36
CA LEU A 20 -20.50 15.39 13.89
C LEU A 20 -20.44 15.37 15.43
N SER A 21 -21.55 15.14 16.12
CA SER A 21 -21.57 15.04 17.58
C SER A 21 -20.88 13.77 18.08
N ASN A 22 -20.50 13.76 19.37
CA ASN A 22 -19.85 12.61 19.99
C ASN A 22 -20.73 11.35 19.87
N GLY A 23 -20.17 10.30 19.28
CA GLY A 23 -20.86 9.03 19.04
C GLY A 23 -21.68 8.98 17.75
N ALA A 24 -21.88 10.10 17.04
CA ALA A 24 -22.50 10.09 15.71
C ALA A 24 -21.68 9.23 14.73
N ILE A 25 -22.31 8.75 13.65
CA ILE A 25 -21.62 7.93 12.64
C ILE A 25 -20.51 8.70 11.92
N ASN A 26 -20.67 10.01 11.80
CA ASN A 26 -19.69 10.96 11.26
C ASN A 26 -18.85 11.69 12.34
N ASP A 27 -18.88 11.24 13.59
CA ASP A 27 -17.99 11.77 14.64
C ASP A 27 -16.52 11.72 14.19
N PRO A 28 -15.80 12.87 14.18
CA PRO A 28 -14.42 12.94 13.70
C PRO A 28 -13.44 12.09 14.51
N ASN A 29 -13.81 11.67 15.73
CA ASN A 29 -12.97 10.81 16.56
C ASN A 29 -13.09 9.31 16.22
N TRP A 30 -14.08 8.91 15.44
CA TRP A 30 -14.31 7.53 15.03
C TRP A 30 -13.78 7.28 13.62
N ASN A 31 -12.66 6.55 13.54
CA ASN A 31 -11.96 6.30 12.29
C ASN A 31 -12.41 4.99 11.65
N GLY A 32 -12.73 5.03 10.36
CA GLY A 32 -12.99 3.83 9.57
C GLY A 32 -11.72 2.97 9.48
N ARG A 33 -11.89 1.65 9.59
CA ARG A 33 -10.79 0.69 9.55
C ARG A 33 -10.87 -0.16 8.28
N ALA A 34 -9.78 -0.88 7.99
CA ALA A 34 -9.66 -1.71 6.81
C ALA A 34 -10.70 -2.86 6.78
N ASP A 35 -10.80 -3.49 5.62
CA ASP A 35 -11.57 -4.73 5.39
C ASP A 35 -13.08 -4.60 5.52
N ALA A 36 -13.66 -3.65 4.77
CA ALA A 36 -15.10 -3.60 4.59
C ALA A 36 -15.62 -4.80 3.78
N GLY A 37 -16.71 -5.41 4.23
CA GLY A 37 -17.44 -6.45 3.51
C GLY A 37 -18.58 -5.85 2.69
N PHE A 38 -18.77 -6.34 1.46
CA PHE A 38 -19.86 -5.92 0.59
C PHE A 38 -20.90 -7.03 0.47
N SER A 39 -22.19 -6.69 0.51
CA SER A 39 -23.23 -7.68 0.25
C SER A 39 -23.18 -8.14 -1.21
N LEU A 40 -23.56 -9.40 -1.46
CA LEU A 40 -23.56 -9.99 -2.81
C LEU A 40 -24.45 -9.24 -3.80
N ASP A 41 -25.49 -8.59 -3.31
CA ASP A 41 -26.42 -7.75 -4.11
C ASP A 41 -25.98 -6.29 -4.22
N SER A 42 -24.79 -5.95 -3.70
CA SER A 42 -24.21 -4.60 -3.67
C SER A 42 -25.03 -3.53 -2.95
N THR A 43 -26.02 -3.89 -2.13
CA THR A 43 -26.89 -2.93 -1.42
C THR A 43 -26.39 -2.55 -0.04
N LYS A 44 -25.44 -3.30 0.53
CA LYS A 44 -24.96 -3.10 1.90
C LYS A 44 -23.45 -3.19 1.98
N ILE A 45 -22.89 -2.44 2.91
CA ILE A 45 -21.47 -2.46 3.26
C ILE A 45 -21.39 -2.65 4.77
N VAL A 46 -20.74 -3.72 5.21
CA VAL A 46 -20.32 -3.89 6.60
C VAL A 46 -18.91 -3.31 6.72
N TYR A 47 -18.72 -2.42 7.66
CA TYR A 47 -17.41 -1.88 8.00
C TYR A 47 -17.35 -1.67 9.51
N TRP A 48 -16.22 -1.26 10.03
CA TRP A 48 -16.08 -0.98 11.45
C TRP A 48 -15.30 0.32 11.66
N GLN A 49 -15.57 0.93 12.80
CA GLN A 49 -14.88 2.14 13.24
C GLN A 49 -14.23 1.88 14.59
N ALA A 50 -13.10 2.57 14.83
CA ALA A 50 -12.46 2.63 16.12
C ALA A 50 -12.40 4.07 16.61
N LEU A 51 -12.72 4.30 17.87
CA LEU A 51 -12.49 5.57 18.54
C LEU A 51 -10.99 5.80 18.68
N VAL A 52 -10.54 7.04 18.52
CA VAL A 52 -9.15 7.40 18.82
C VAL A 52 -8.86 7.17 20.31
N THR A 53 -7.78 6.46 20.59
CA THR A 53 -7.33 6.11 21.94
C THR A 53 -5.87 6.45 22.13
N SER A 54 -5.40 6.47 23.37
CA SER A 54 -3.98 6.61 23.69
C SER A 54 -3.15 5.53 22.99
N SER A 55 -1.97 5.84 22.44
CA SER A 55 -1.23 7.14 22.50
C SER A 55 -1.53 8.14 21.38
N SER A 56 -2.46 7.83 20.48
CA SER A 56 -2.84 8.73 19.37
C SER A 56 -3.59 9.98 19.86
N CYS A 57 -4.04 9.97 21.10
CA CYS A 57 -4.52 11.11 21.87
C CYS A 57 -4.02 10.97 23.32
N GLY A 58 -3.99 12.05 24.08
CA GLY A 58 -3.57 12.08 25.47
C GLY A 58 -2.08 11.76 25.67
N GLY A 59 -1.63 11.81 26.93
CA GLY A 59 -0.21 11.65 27.26
C GLY A 59 0.62 12.81 26.72
N VAL A 60 1.61 12.52 25.86
CA VAL A 60 2.45 13.54 25.20
C VAL A 60 1.69 14.24 24.06
N ASN A 61 0.67 13.60 23.50
CA ASN A 61 -0.20 14.25 22.52
C ASN A 61 -1.12 15.25 23.26
N PRO A 62 -1.08 16.55 22.89
CA PRO A 62 -1.85 17.58 23.60
C PRO A 62 -3.37 17.43 23.41
N LEU A 63 -3.82 16.63 22.44
CA LEU A 63 -5.24 16.39 22.20
C LEU A 63 -5.79 15.41 23.24
N GLN A 64 -6.80 15.83 24.01
CA GLN A 64 -7.46 14.95 24.98
C GLN A 64 -8.16 13.78 24.29
N CYS A 65 -8.03 12.56 24.84
CA CYS A 65 -8.79 11.43 24.35
C CYS A 65 -10.29 11.59 24.62
N PRO A 66 -11.15 11.33 23.62
CA PRO A 66 -12.59 11.32 23.82
C PRO A 66 -13.00 10.13 24.70
N VAL A 67 -14.04 10.34 25.50
CA VAL A 67 -14.69 9.27 26.26
C VAL A 67 -15.74 8.62 25.37
N SER A 68 -15.69 7.29 25.23
CA SER A 68 -16.68 6.56 24.45
C SER A 68 -18.08 6.71 25.05
N THR A 69 -19.03 7.12 24.21
CA THR A 69 -20.46 7.16 24.52
C THR A 69 -21.17 5.85 24.16
N ALA A 70 -20.45 4.88 23.59
CA ALA A 70 -21.01 3.58 23.25
C ALA A 70 -21.42 2.82 24.51
N GLN A 71 -22.49 2.04 24.42
CA GLN A 71 -22.93 1.17 25.51
C GLN A 71 -21.78 0.26 25.95
N GLY A 72 -21.47 0.25 27.25
CA GLY A 72 -20.36 -0.50 27.81
C GLY A 72 -18.97 0.11 27.58
N GLY A 73 -18.88 1.34 27.04
CA GLY A 73 -17.62 2.05 26.85
C GLY A 73 -16.73 1.48 25.74
N SER A 74 -17.30 0.72 24.80
CA SER A 74 -16.54 0.13 23.69
C SER A 74 -15.90 1.20 22.81
N ASN A 75 -14.62 1.01 22.46
CA ASN A 75 -13.91 1.86 21.50
C ASN A 75 -13.98 1.32 20.07
N TYR A 76 -14.78 0.27 19.85
CA TYR A 76 -15.00 -0.33 18.54
C TYR A 76 -16.49 -0.47 18.27
N ARG A 77 -16.89 -0.26 17.01
CA ARG A 77 -18.27 -0.47 16.56
C ARG A 77 -18.31 -1.01 15.14
N ILE A 78 -19.23 -1.95 14.92
CA ILE A 78 -19.55 -2.49 13.60
C ILE A 78 -20.71 -1.69 13.02
N MET A 79 -20.56 -1.31 11.75
CA MET A 79 -21.48 -0.47 11.02
C MET A 79 -22.02 -1.22 9.81
N LEU A 80 -23.31 -1.05 9.54
CA LEU A 80 -23.97 -1.54 8.34
C LEU A 80 -24.52 -0.35 7.53
N ALA A 81 -23.79 0.07 6.50
CA ALA A 81 -24.29 1.08 5.57
C ALA A 81 -25.23 0.45 4.55
N LYS A 82 -26.43 1.02 4.41
CA LYS A 82 -27.39 0.67 3.35
C LYS A 82 -27.28 1.68 2.20
N ARG A 83 -27.10 1.20 0.97
CA ARG A 83 -26.99 2.01 -0.23
C ARG A 83 -28.37 2.23 -0.85
N THR A 84 -29.11 3.21 -0.34
CA THR A 84 -30.51 3.50 -0.72
C THR A 84 -30.70 3.84 -2.20
N GLY A 85 -29.68 4.38 -2.87
CA GLY A 85 -29.70 4.67 -4.31
C GLY A 85 -29.41 3.47 -5.22
N ARG A 86 -29.13 2.28 -4.67
CA ARG A 86 -28.87 1.07 -5.46
C ARG A 86 -30.02 0.08 -5.34
N LYS A 87 -30.39 -0.51 -6.47
CA LYS A 87 -31.27 -1.69 -6.50
C LYS A 87 -30.42 -2.95 -6.30
N PRO A 88 -30.95 -4.00 -5.63
CA PRO A 88 -30.28 -5.29 -5.54
C PRO A 88 -29.90 -5.80 -6.92
N THR A 89 -28.63 -6.16 -7.10
CA THR A 89 -28.17 -6.87 -8.29
C THR A 89 -28.22 -8.37 -8.07
N LYS A 90 -28.48 -9.15 -9.12
CA LYS A 90 -28.27 -10.59 -9.07
C LYS A 90 -26.79 -10.83 -8.71
N PRO A 91 -26.46 -11.68 -7.71
CA PRO A 91 -25.09 -12.06 -7.45
C PRO A 91 -24.43 -12.61 -8.72
N ALA A 92 -23.13 -12.37 -8.86
CA ALA A 92 -22.37 -12.99 -9.95
C ALA A 92 -22.55 -14.51 -9.89
N ASP A 93 -22.81 -15.12 -11.05
CA ASP A 93 -22.90 -16.56 -11.12
C ASP A 93 -21.54 -17.16 -10.73
N ILE A 94 -21.54 -18.13 -9.82
CA ILE A 94 -20.33 -18.82 -9.42
C ILE A 94 -19.91 -19.69 -10.61
N PHE A 95 -18.78 -19.35 -11.23
CA PHE A 95 -18.21 -20.20 -12.26
C PHE A 95 -17.87 -21.55 -11.64
N LYS A 96 -18.41 -22.63 -12.22
CA LYS A 96 -17.97 -23.97 -11.89
C LYS A 96 -16.55 -24.13 -12.41
N ILE A 97 -15.57 -24.09 -11.51
CA ILE A 97 -14.20 -24.45 -11.82
C ILE A 97 -14.13 -25.97 -11.69
N PRO A 98 -13.52 -26.70 -12.65
CA PRO A 98 -13.35 -28.13 -12.51
C PRO A 98 -12.51 -28.44 -11.27
N ASP A 99 -12.83 -29.54 -10.57
CA ASP A 99 -12.05 -30.00 -9.40
C ASP A 99 -10.58 -30.30 -9.76
N THR A 100 -10.30 -30.48 -11.06
CA THR A 100 -8.96 -30.66 -11.61
C THR A 100 -8.65 -29.57 -12.63
N ILE A 101 -7.63 -28.77 -12.35
CA ILE A 101 -7.10 -27.75 -13.26
C ILE A 101 -5.90 -28.37 -14.01
N PRO A 102 -5.97 -28.66 -15.32
CA PRO A 102 -4.97 -29.46 -16.02
C PRO A 102 -3.54 -28.90 -16.03
N TRP A 103 -3.40 -27.57 -15.88
CA TRP A 103 -2.12 -26.88 -15.82
C TRP A 103 -1.60 -26.66 -14.39
N ALA A 104 -2.42 -26.96 -13.37
CA ALA A 104 -2.01 -26.84 -11.99
C ALA A 104 -1.20 -28.06 -11.57
N THR A 105 -0.18 -27.85 -10.74
CA THR A 105 0.55 -28.95 -10.10
C THR A 105 -0.28 -29.48 -8.93
N PRO A 106 -0.66 -30.78 -8.90
CA PRO A 106 -1.39 -31.35 -7.78
C PRO A 106 -0.61 -31.21 -6.46
N PHE A 107 -1.30 -30.82 -5.38
CA PHE A 107 -0.72 -30.73 -4.04
C PHE A 107 -1.48 -31.63 -3.04
N PRO A 108 -1.40 -32.98 -3.20
CA PRO A 108 -2.12 -33.91 -2.34
C PRO A 108 -1.58 -33.93 -0.90
N PRO A 109 -2.34 -34.45 0.07
CA PRO A 109 -1.84 -34.68 1.43
C PRO A 109 -0.52 -35.47 1.42
N GLY A 110 0.50 -34.94 2.10
CA GLY A 110 1.85 -35.53 2.12
C GLY A 110 2.77 -35.11 0.97
N ALA A 111 2.29 -34.29 0.03
CA ALA A 111 3.15 -33.66 -0.97
C ALA A 111 4.22 -32.79 -0.29
N VAL A 112 5.43 -32.83 -0.84
CA VAL A 112 6.51 -31.94 -0.42
C VAL A 112 6.17 -30.54 -0.93
N VAL A 113 6.24 -29.54 -0.04
CA VAL A 113 6.10 -28.12 -0.43
C VAL A 113 7.13 -27.82 -1.51
N PRO A 114 6.72 -27.31 -2.69
CA PRO A 114 7.66 -26.93 -3.73
C PRO A 114 8.70 -25.97 -3.15
N VAL A 115 9.98 -26.25 -3.38
CA VAL A 115 11.02 -25.30 -3.04
C VAL A 115 10.91 -24.14 -4.02
N GLU A 116 10.66 -22.95 -3.50
CA GLU A 116 10.60 -21.74 -4.32
C GLU A 116 12.01 -21.49 -4.90
N ASN A 117 12.08 -21.40 -6.23
CA ASN A 117 13.32 -21.06 -6.92
C ASN A 117 13.60 -19.57 -6.71
N THR A 118 14.27 -19.26 -5.61
CA THR A 118 14.75 -17.91 -5.33
C THR A 118 16.06 -17.67 -6.06
N LEU A 119 16.21 -16.47 -6.63
CA LEU A 119 17.48 -16.06 -7.21
C LEU A 119 18.49 -15.90 -6.07
N ALA A 120 19.63 -16.59 -6.14
CA ALA A 120 20.67 -16.46 -5.14
C ALA A 120 21.26 -15.03 -5.13
N PRO A 121 21.81 -14.57 -4.00
CA PRO A 121 22.65 -13.38 -3.98
C PRO A 121 23.75 -13.44 -5.04
N GLY A 122 24.00 -12.34 -5.74
CA GLY A 122 24.97 -12.31 -6.83
C GLY A 122 24.86 -11.08 -7.72
N ASN A 123 25.71 -11.06 -8.74
CA ASN A 123 25.71 -10.04 -9.78
C ASN A 123 25.11 -10.62 -11.05
N TYR A 124 24.14 -9.91 -11.61
CA TYR A 124 23.38 -10.31 -12.78
C TYR A 124 23.37 -9.18 -13.80
N THR A 125 23.23 -9.55 -15.06
CA THR A 125 22.96 -8.60 -16.14
C THR A 125 21.62 -8.97 -16.77
N LEU A 126 20.68 -8.05 -16.73
CA LEU A 126 19.41 -8.16 -17.43
C LEU A 126 19.51 -7.37 -18.74
N TYR A 127 19.49 -8.08 -19.86
CA TYR A 127 19.48 -7.45 -21.18
C TYR A 127 18.06 -7.01 -21.52
N GLY A 128 17.91 -5.78 -22.03
CA GLY A 128 16.64 -5.32 -22.57
C GLY A 128 16.29 -6.12 -23.82
N LYS A 129 15.00 -6.42 -24.03
CA LYS A 129 14.53 -7.15 -25.23
C LYS A 129 14.78 -6.38 -26.52
N ALA A 130 14.82 -5.06 -26.43
CA ALA A 130 15.13 -4.17 -27.53
C ALA A 130 16.62 -3.78 -27.51
N HIS A 131 17.06 -3.09 -26.46
CA HIS A 131 18.46 -2.66 -26.34
C HIS A 131 18.89 -2.37 -24.90
N GLY A 132 20.20 -2.21 -24.74
CA GLY A 132 20.85 -1.89 -23.47
C GLY A 132 20.70 -3.00 -22.43
N PHE A 133 21.04 -2.66 -21.20
CA PHE A 133 21.06 -3.63 -20.10
C PHE A 133 20.94 -2.94 -18.73
N ALA A 134 20.62 -3.74 -17.73
CA ALA A 134 20.67 -3.37 -16.33
C ALA A 134 21.65 -4.30 -15.60
N ASN A 135 22.62 -3.73 -14.91
CA ASN A 135 23.47 -4.47 -13.99
C ASN A 135 22.80 -4.51 -12.64
N VAL A 136 22.54 -5.70 -12.13
CA VAL A 136 21.82 -5.95 -10.88
C VAL A 136 22.77 -6.60 -9.89
N THR A 137 22.86 -6.05 -8.69
CA THR A 137 23.52 -6.66 -7.54
C THR A 137 22.44 -7.00 -6.51
N LEU A 138 22.29 -8.30 -6.26
CA LEU A 138 21.32 -8.85 -5.32
C LEU A 138 22.05 -9.36 -4.07
N THR A 139 21.57 -8.97 -2.90
CA THR A 139 21.96 -9.56 -1.62
C THR A 139 20.72 -10.13 -0.91
N SER A 140 20.89 -10.70 0.28
CA SER A 140 19.76 -11.16 1.09
C SER A 140 18.86 -10.03 1.59
N ALA A 141 19.33 -8.78 1.60
CA ALA A 141 18.61 -7.63 2.16
C ALA A 141 18.51 -6.44 1.19
N SER A 142 19.21 -6.48 0.05
CA SER A 142 19.32 -5.33 -0.85
C SER A 142 19.24 -5.72 -2.33
N VAL A 143 18.70 -4.79 -3.12
CA VAL A 143 18.74 -4.84 -4.58
C VAL A 143 19.29 -3.52 -5.08
N ALA A 144 20.41 -3.57 -5.81
CA ALA A 144 20.98 -2.42 -6.49
C ALA A 144 20.96 -2.65 -8.00
N VAL A 145 20.51 -1.67 -8.77
CA VAL A 145 20.38 -1.74 -10.22
C VAL A 145 21.00 -0.50 -10.85
N ARG A 146 21.79 -0.70 -11.90
CA ARG A 146 22.31 0.37 -12.75
C ARG A 146 21.89 0.12 -14.20
N TYR A 147 21.07 1.02 -14.72
CA TYR A 147 20.53 0.95 -16.07
C TYR A 147 21.45 1.67 -17.06
N SER A 148 21.66 1.05 -18.21
CA SER A 148 22.44 1.59 -19.33
C SER A 148 21.65 1.42 -20.61
N ASN A 149 20.92 2.47 -20.99
CA ASN A 149 19.99 2.50 -22.11
C ASN A 149 19.06 1.28 -22.13
N PHE A 150 18.57 0.86 -20.97
CA PHE A 150 17.73 -0.33 -20.88
C PHE A 150 16.38 -0.08 -21.55
N SER A 151 15.99 -0.94 -22.48
CA SER A 151 14.67 -0.89 -23.13
C SER A 151 14.22 -2.26 -23.59
N ASP A 152 12.93 -2.53 -23.40
CA ASP A 152 12.25 -3.71 -23.93
C ASP A 152 11.51 -3.44 -25.25
N ASP A 153 11.31 -2.18 -25.64
CA ASP A 153 10.40 -1.81 -26.74
C ASP A 153 10.91 -0.67 -27.65
N TYR A 154 12.15 -0.17 -27.45
CA TYR A 154 12.72 1.02 -28.13
C TYR A 154 11.99 2.34 -27.86
N ARG A 155 10.91 2.34 -27.07
CA ARG A 155 10.08 3.51 -26.79
C ARG A 155 10.31 4.03 -25.39
N HIS A 156 10.57 3.16 -24.43
CA HIS A 156 10.87 3.54 -23.05
C HIS A 156 12.32 3.17 -22.77
N ILE A 157 13.16 4.19 -22.61
CA ILE A 157 14.60 4.03 -22.40
C ILE A 157 14.94 4.51 -21.01
N ILE A 158 15.41 3.59 -20.17
CA ILE A 158 15.75 3.83 -18.77
C ILE A 158 17.26 3.93 -18.60
N ASN A 159 17.69 4.97 -17.91
CA ASN A 159 19.07 5.23 -17.51
C ASN A 159 19.13 5.61 -16.03
N GLY A 160 20.31 5.44 -15.43
CA GLY A 160 20.55 5.84 -14.04
C GLY A 160 20.68 4.65 -13.10
N TYR A 161 20.34 4.84 -11.83
CA TYR A 161 20.49 3.79 -10.82
C TYR A 161 19.40 3.84 -9.76
N GLU A 162 19.23 2.72 -9.09
CA GLU A 162 18.39 2.59 -7.90
C GLU A 162 18.97 1.52 -6.98
N ASN A 163 18.93 1.76 -5.67
CA ASN A 163 19.30 0.79 -4.65
C ASN A 163 18.30 0.88 -3.51
N ALA A 164 17.74 -0.27 -3.14
CA ALA A 164 16.89 -0.41 -1.98
C ALA A 164 17.45 -1.49 -1.06
N THR A 165 17.58 -1.16 0.22
CA THR A 165 17.88 -2.11 1.29
C THR A 165 16.71 -2.13 2.26
N SER A 166 16.31 -3.31 2.72
CA SER A 166 15.25 -3.45 3.71
C SER A 166 15.60 -4.47 4.77
N TYR A 167 15.19 -4.21 6.00
CA TYR A 167 15.32 -5.16 7.09
C TYR A 167 14.18 -5.01 8.09
N VAL A 168 13.82 -6.11 8.73
CA VAL A 168 12.90 -6.10 9.87
C VAL A 168 13.64 -5.66 11.14
N LYS A 169 12.94 -5.06 12.10
CA LYS A 169 13.51 -4.64 13.40
C LYS A 169 13.05 -5.55 14.55
N PRO A 170 13.78 -6.64 14.87
CA PRO A 170 13.46 -7.46 16.03
C PRO A 170 13.41 -6.64 17.33
N PRO A 171 12.49 -6.96 18.25
CA PRO A 171 11.57 -8.11 18.22
C PRO A 171 10.29 -7.87 17.39
N ASN A 172 10.07 -6.67 16.85
CA ASN A 172 8.88 -6.36 16.05
C ASN A 172 9.11 -6.71 14.58
N TYR A 173 8.80 -7.95 14.20
CA TYR A 173 8.91 -8.43 12.82
C TYR A 173 7.96 -7.76 11.83
N TYR A 174 7.01 -6.95 12.31
CA TYR A 174 6.11 -6.14 11.49
C TYR A 174 6.62 -4.70 11.28
N SER A 175 7.72 -4.34 11.94
CA SER A 175 8.44 -3.09 11.72
C SER A 175 9.54 -3.32 10.69
N VAL A 176 9.38 -2.69 9.53
CA VAL A 176 10.30 -2.75 8.40
C VAL A 176 10.96 -1.39 8.22
N HIS A 177 12.30 -1.41 8.17
CA HIS A 177 13.09 -0.27 7.72
C HIS A 177 13.41 -0.43 6.23
N VAL A 178 13.38 0.68 5.50
CA VAL A 178 13.77 0.76 4.09
C VAL A 178 14.70 1.94 3.87
N ASP A 179 15.89 1.67 3.35
CA ASP A 179 16.82 2.65 2.81
C ASP A 179 16.74 2.62 1.28
N TRP A 180 16.40 3.73 0.66
CA TRP A 180 16.24 3.84 -0.78
C TRP A 180 17.08 4.99 -1.34
N PHE A 181 17.84 4.71 -2.39
CA PHE A 181 18.55 5.70 -3.21
C PHE A 181 18.17 5.54 -4.66
N SER A 182 17.77 6.61 -5.34
CA SER A 182 17.34 6.56 -6.75
C SER A 182 17.74 7.82 -7.50
N ASP A 183 18.27 7.64 -8.70
CA ASP A 183 18.40 8.69 -9.72
C ASP A 183 18.19 8.04 -11.09
N ILE A 184 16.92 7.81 -11.41
CA ILE A 184 16.48 7.22 -12.67
C ILE A 184 15.97 8.34 -13.60
N LEU A 185 16.36 8.22 -14.87
CA LEU A 185 15.82 8.99 -15.98
C LEU A 185 15.22 8.02 -17.02
N GLN A 186 13.95 8.25 -17.36
CA GLN A 186 13.25 7.62 -18.46
C GLN A 186 13.08 8.64 -19.60
N SER A 187 13.37 8.19 -20.81
CA SER A 187 13.22 8.97 -22.04
C SER A 187 12.49 8.17 -23.12
N GLY A 188 12.05 8.87 -24.19
CA GLY A 188 11.39 8.28 -25.35
C GLY A 188 9.91 8.67 -25.42
N ALA A 189 9.00 7.70 -25.41
CA ALA A 189 7.56 7.92 -25.52
C ALA A 189 6.96 8.74 -24.37
N VAL A 190 7.65 8.72 -23.22
CA VAL A 190 7.29 9.36 -21.97
C VAL A 190 8.58 9.89 -21.35
N PHE A 191 8.55 11.11 -20.82
CA PHE A 191 9.67 11.66 -20.06
C PHE A 191 9.41 11.44 -18.56
N GLY A 192 10.31 10.72 -17.90
CA GLY A 192 10.12 10.38 -16.50
C GLY A 192 11.38 10.48 -15.66
N THR A 193 11.24 10.80 -14.38
CA THR A 193 12.32 10.70 -13.40
C THR A 193 11.83 10.01 -12.14
N LYS A 194 12.68 9.23 -11.49
CA LYS A 194 12.46 8.74 -10.13
C LYS A 194 13.71 9.06 -9.32
N LYS A 195 13.56 9.92 -8.31
CA LYS A 195 14.68 10.48 -7.57
C LYS A 195 14.42 10.46 -6.08
N THR A 196 15.48 10.18 -5.33
CA THR A 196 15.49 10.40 -3.89
C THR A 196 16.14 11.74 -3.53
N SER A 197 15.98 12.20 -2.30
CA SER A 197 16.81 13.29 -1.77
C SER A 197 18.30 12.91 -1.75
N PRO A 198 19.25 13.86 -1.63
CA PRO A 198 20.69 13.55 -1.64
C PRO A 198 21.12 12.52 -0.60
N ASP A 199 20.53 12.57 0.59
CA ASP A 199 20.81 11.63 1.68
C ASP A 199 20.03 10.30 1.53
N GLY A 200 19.13 10.21 0.53
CA GLY A 200 18.27 9.06 0.27
C GLY A 200 16.82 9.29 0.69
N PHE A 201 16.08 8.18 0.76
CA PHE A 201 14.75 8.08 1.35
C PHE A 201 14.77 6.94 2.35
N HIS A 202 14.50 7.28 3.61
CA HIS A 202 14.55 6.34 4.73
C HIS A 202 13.16 6.21 5.31
N ALA A 203 12.57 5.02 5.26
CA ALA A 203 11.22 4.78 5.75
C ALA A 203 11.20 3.73 6.86
N GLU A 204 10.35 3.99 7.84
CA GLU A 204 9.93 3.10 8.91
C GLU A 204 8.45 2.78 8.70
N ILE A 205 8.15 1.49 8.59
CA ILE A 205 6.79 1.01 8.37
C ILE A 205 6.47 0.00 9.47
N ASP A 206 5.45 0.27 10.27
CA ASP A 206 4.86 -0.72 11.17
C ASP A 206 3.50 -1.15 10.63
N ALA A 207 3.46 -2.38 10.09
CA ALA A 207 2.27 -2.92 9.47
C ALA A 207 1.18 -3.30 10.48
N LEU A 208 1.51 -3.56 11.76
CA LEU A 208 0.50 -3.90 12.77
C LEU A 208 -0.31 -2.68 13.19
N VAL A 209 0.38 -1.55 13.40
CA VAL A 209 -0.27 -0.32 13.87
C VAL A 209 -0.50 0.71 12.75
N ASN A 210 -0.14 0.38 11.51
CA ASN A 210 -0.28 1.23 10.32
C ASN A 210 0.46 2.58 10.45
N ILE A 211 1.67 2.54 11.01
CA ILE A 211 2.54 3.73 11.10
C ILE A 211 3.49 3.74 9.91
N PHE A 212 3.54 4.88 9.22
CA PHE A 212 4.54 5.19 8.22
C PHE A 212 5.28 6.45 8.67
N SER A 213 6.60 6.40 8.73
CA SER A 213 7.45 7.55 9.03
C SER A 213 8.65 7.53 8.11
N ALA A 214 8.92 8.62 7.41
CA ALA A 214 10.03 8.73 6.50
C ALA A 214 10.82 10.03 6.69
N ASN A 215 12.11 9.94 6.38
CA ASN A 215 13.03 11.06 6.21
C ASN A 215 13.61 11.05 4.79
N GLY A 216 13.82 12.24 4.23
CA GLY A 216 14.14 12.41 2.81
C GLY A 216 12.89 12.34 1.92
N SER A 217 13.12 12.35 0.60
CA SER A 217 12.06 12.32 -0.40
C SER A 217 12.24 11.17 -1.38
N LEU A 218 11.13 10.63 -1.88
CA LEU A 218 11.10 9.72 -3.03
C LEU A 218 10.04 10.25 -3.99
N THR A 219 10.51 10.88 -5.07
CA THR A 219 9.65 11.58 -6.02
C THR A 219 9.74 10.91 -7.37
N THR A 220 8.58 10.58 -7.93
CA THR A 220 8.47 10.16 -9.33
C THR A 220 7.77 11.25 -10.11
N THR A 221 8.30 11.61 -11.27
CA THR A 221 7.71 12.59 -12.19
C THR A 221 7.50 11.90 -13.53
N ILE A 222 6.31 11.98 -14.10
CA ILE A 222 5.99 11.46 -15.44
C ILE A 222 5.31 12.57 -16.22
N ASP A 223 5.91 12.99 -17.33
CA ASP A 223 5.44 14.09 -18.20
C ASP A 223 5.06 15.36 -17.41
N GLY A 224 5.87 15.68 -16.40
CA GLY A 224 5.69 16.85 -15.52
C GLY A 224 4.72 16.65 -14.35
N VAL A 225 4.04 15.51 -14.25
CA VAL A 225 3.15 15.19 -13.12
C VAL A 225 3.94 14.51 -12.01
N GLU A 226 3.91 15.08 -10.80
CA GLU A 226 4.61 14.57 -9.63
C GLU A 226 3.75 13.60 -8.79
N TYR A 227 4.42 12.53 -8.36
CA TYR A 227 3.96 11.51 -7.44
C TYR A 227 4.94 11.46 -6.27
N LEU A 228 4.42 11.76 -5.08
CA LEU A 228 5.19 11.86 -3.84
C LEU A 228 4.96 10.63 -2.98
N GLN A 229 5.89 10.37 -2.07
CA GLN A 229 5.72 9.36 -1.03
C GLN A 229 4.49 9.66 -0.13
N PRO A 230 3.99 8.67 0.63
CA PRO A 230 2.98 8.92 1.66
C PRO A 230 3.43 9.96 2.68
N LEU A 231 2.48 10.65 3.29
CA LEU A 231 2.77 11.55 4.41
C LEU A 231 3.10 10.74 5.67
N ASN A 232 3.99 11.27 6.50
CA ASN A 232 4.29 10.70 7.81
C ASN A 232 3.02 10.64 8.67
N TYR A 233 2.92 9.57 9.45
CA TYR A 233 1.90 9.42 10.47
C TYR A 233 2.00 10.61 11.45
N SER A 234 0.89 11.32 11.61
CA SER A 234 0.70 12.41 12.57
C SER A 234 0.02 11.92 13.84
#